data_AF-A0A8X6WWY5-F1
#
_entry.id   AF-A0A8X6WWY5-F1
#
_cell.length_a   1.000
_cell.length_b   1.000
_cell.length_c   1.000
_cell.angle_alpha   90.00
_cell.angle_beta   90.00
_cell.angle_gamma   90.00
#
_symmetry.space_group_name_H-M   'P 1'
#
loop_
_entity.id
_entity.type
_entity.pdbx_description
1 polymer ?
#
loop_
_entity_poly.entity_id
_entity_poly.type
_entity_poly.pdbx_seq_one_letter_code
_entity_poly.pdbx_strand_id
1 'polypeptide(L)'
;MYEGWIVRFGVPETVVTTDCETNFESDLFHSLTKYLYVHKTRTTVYNLKANGMVERFHRKVKKRHCDVTVHLRLVPAISHSVHKPN
;
A
#
# COMPACT_ATOMS: atom_id res chain seq x y z
N MET A 1 -2.90 -12.02 -2.10
CA MET A 1 -2.37 -10.66 -1.83
C MET A 1 -2.24 -10.32 -0.34
N TYR A 2 -2.66 -11.19 0.59
CA TYR A 2 -2.47 -11.02 2.05
C TYR A 2 -1.62 -12.14 2.67
N GLU A 3 -0.95 -12.97 1.87
CA GLU A 3 -0.17 -14.09 2.41
C GLU A 3 1.20 -13.59 2.86
N GLY A 4 1.62 -14.01 4.06
CA GLY A 4 2.96 -13.76 4.59
C GLY A 4 3.18 -12.40 5.27
N TRP A 5 2.18 -11.52 5.39
CA TRP A 5 2.39 -10.25 6.13
C TRP A 5 2.67 -10.51 7.62
N ILE A 6 1.95 -11.45 8.24
CA ILE A 6 2.17 -11.88 9.63
C ILE A 6 3.57 -12.48 9.79
N VAL A 7 4.04 -13.25 8.80
CA VAL A 7 5.37 -13.87 8.83
C VAL A 7 6.48 -12.80 8.71
N ARG A 8 6.22 -11.70 7.98
CA ARG A 8 7.19 -10.64 7.73
C ARG A 8 7.25 -9.57 8.81
N PHE A 9 6.11 -9.23 9.41
CA PHE A 9 5.97 -8.10 10.34
C PHE A 9 5.52 -8.53 11.74
N GLY A 10 5.18 -9.80 11.93
CA GLY A 10 4.62 -10.31 13.18
C GLY A 10 3.12 -10.01 13.33
N VAL A 11 2.60 -10.42 14.49
CA VAL A 11 1.25 -10.07 14.93
C VAL A 11 1.33 -8.76 15.72
N PRO A 12 0.62 -7.70 15.32
CA PRO A 12 0.58 -6.46 16.08
C PRO A 12 -0.24 -6.63 17.37
N GLU A 13 0.26 -6.16 18.52
CA GLU A 13 -0.48 -6.24 19.80
C GLU A 13 -1.80 -5.44 19.79
N THR A 14 -1.82 -4.32 19.06
CA THR A 14 -2.99 -3.46 18.94
C THR A 14 -3.17 -3.04 17.49
N VAL A 15 -4.38 -3.20 16.97
CA VAL A 15 -4.76 -2.70 15.64
C VAL A 15 -5.64 -1.47 15.80
N VAL A 16 -5.16 -0.38 15.22
CA VAL A 16 -5.80 0.92 15.21
C VAL A 16 -6.48 1.11 13.85
N THR A 17 -7.80 1.04 13.83
CA THR A 17 -8.59 1.28 12.62
C THR A 17 -8.95 2.77 12.56
N THR A 18 -8.53 3.45 11.50
CA THR A 18 -8.77 4.89 11.32
C THR A 18 -10.07 5.15 10.57
N ASP A 19 -10.45 4.22 9.72
CA ASP A 19 -11.52 4.38 8.75
C ASP A 19 -12.69 3.58 9.32
N CYS A 20 -13.83 4.22 9.56
CA CYS A 20 -15.06 3.53 9.94
C CYS A 20 -15.66 2.72 8.76
N GLU A 21 -14.79 2.21 7.88
CA GLU A 21 -15.16 1.33 6.81
C GLU A 21 -15.65 0.01 7.36
N THR A 22 -16.69 -0.50 6.72
CA THR A 22 -17.30 -1.80 6.98
C THR A 22 -16.33 -2.96 6.79
N ASN A 23 -15.27 -2.78 5.99
CA ASN A 23 -14.22 -3.78 5.78
C ASN A 23 -13.56 -4.22 7.11
N PHE A 24 -13.37 -3.29 8.05
CA PHE A 24 -12.77 -3.54 9.37
C PHE A 24 -13.81 -3.86 10.47
N GLU A 25 -15.08 -3.94 10.09
CA GLU A 25 -16.20 -4.34 10.95
C GLU A 25 -16.79 -5.70 10.54
N SER A 26 -16.20 -6.38 9.56
CA SER A 26 -16.65 -7.72 9.15
C SER A 26 -16.40 -8.78 10.23
N ASP A 27 -17.26 -9.80 10.28
CA ASP A 27 -17.13 -10.93 11.21
C ASP A 27 -15.82 -11.70 11.05
N LEU A 28 -15.29 -11.74 9.82
CA LEU A 28 -13.98 -12.31 9.52
C LEU A 28 -12.87 -11.55 10.24
N PHE A 29 -12.91 -10.21 10.17
CA PHE A 29 -11.92 -9.36 10.83
C PHE A 29 -12.00 -9.52 12.36
N HIS A 30 -13.21 -9.58 12.90
CA HIS A 30 -13.44 -9.79 14.33
C HIS A 30 -12.94 -11.16 14.82
N SER A 31 -13.18 -12.20 14.04
CA SER A 31 -12.70 -13.56 14.34
C SER A 31 -11.18 -13.64 14.27
N LEU A 32 -10.57 -12.94 13.31
CA LEU A 32 -9.13 -12.89 13.13
C LEU A 32 -8.43 -12.12 14.28
N THR A 33 -8.94 -10.96 14.68
CA THR A 33 -8.36 -10.21 15.81
C THR A 33 -8.48 -10.98 17.11
N LYS A 34 -9.60 -11.71 17.32
CA LYS A 34 -9.76 -12.61 18.47
C LYS A 34 -8.77 -13.77 18.46
N TYR A 35 -8.56 -14.41 17.32
CA TYR A 35 -7.60 -15.51 17.18
C TYR A 35 -6.15 -15.07 17.43
N LEU A 36 -5.82 -13.86 16.98
CA LEU A 36 -4.48 -13.29 17.11
C LEU A 36 -4.26 -12.52 18.42
N TYR A 37 -5.23 -12.53 19.36
CA TYR A 37 -5.20 -11.76 20.61
C TYR A 37 -4.88 -10.27 20.44
N VAL A 38 -5.38 -9.68 19.35
CA VAL A 38 -5.13 -8.29 19.00
C VAL A 38 -6.21 -7.40 19.60
N HIS A 39 -5.79 -6.38 20.33
CA HIS A 39 -6.71 -5.37 20.82
C HIS A 39 -7.12 -4.43 19.68
N LYS A 40 -8.42 -4.37 19.37
CA LYS A 40 -8.94 -3.38 18.41
C LYS A 40 -9.19 -2.06 19.14
N THR A 41 -8.49 -1.01 18.75
CA THR A 41 -8.79 0.35 19.21
C THR A 41 -9.43 1.12 18.08
N ARG A 42 -10.70 1.51 18.27
CA ARG A 42 -11.39 2.40 17.34
C ARG A 42 -10.86 3.80 17.54
N THR A 43 -10.15 4.32 16.53
CA THR A 43 -9.82 5.76 16.50
C THR A 43 -11.11 6.54 16.28
N THR A 44 -11.22 7.72 16.89
CA THR A 44 -12.36 8.62 16.73
C THR A 44 -12.74 8.76 15.25
N VAL A 45 -14.05 8.71 14.98
CA VAL A 45 -14.59 8.90 13.62
C VAL A 45 -13.98 10.19 13.05
N TYR A 46 -13.35 10.11 11.87
CA TYR A 46 -12.64 11.22 11.21
C TYR A 46 -11.39 11.76 11.93
N ASN A 47 -10.45 10.90 12.34
CA ASN A 47 -9.10 11.37 12.71
C ASN A 47 -8.32 11.83 11.47
N LEU A 48 -8.44 13.12 11.13
CA LEU A 48 -7.77 13.76 9.98
C LEU A 48 -6.24 13.57 9.98
N LYS A 49 -5.62 13.48 11.16
CA LYS A 49 -4.17 13.27 11.26
C LYS A 49 -3.80 11.86 10.84
N ALA A 50 -4.47 10.86 11.40
CA ALA A 50 -4.22 9.46 11.06
C ALA A 50 -4.56 9.16 9.59
N ASN A 51 -5.73 9.62 9.13
CA ASN A 51 -6.13 9.45 7.73
C ASN A 51 -5.14 10.17 6.79
N GLY A 52 -4.75 11.40 7.14
CA GLY A 52 -3.75 12.15 6.39
C GLY A 52 -2.37 11.47 6.33
N MET A 53 -2.01 10.64 7.31
CA MET A 53 -0.77 9.85 7.27
C MET A 53 -0.89 8.66 6.32
N VAL A 54 -2.00 7.93 6.37
CA VAL A 54 -2.31 6.81 5.45
C VAL A 54 -2.36 7.31 4.00
N GLU A 55 -3.06 8.41 3.75
CA GLU A 55 -3.13 9.02 2.42
C GLU A 55 -1.74 9.46 1.90
N ARG A 56 -0.89 10.06 2.76
CA ARG A 56 0.49 10.42 2.38
C ARG A 56 1.29 9.18 2.01
N PHE A 57 1.15 8.10 2.75
CA PHE A 57 1.81 6.84 2.45
C PHE A 57 1.33 6.27 1.11
N HIS A 58 0.01 6.23 0.87
CA HIS A 58 -0.58 5.81 -0.40
C HIS A 58 -0.07 6.64 -1.59
N ARG A 59 0.01 7.98 -1.45
CA ARG A 59 0.58 8.84 -2.49
C ARG A 59 2.04 8.51 -2.78
N LYS A 60 2.86 8.24 -1.77
CA LYS A 60 4.26 7.85 -1.95
C LYS A 60 4.40 6.50 -2.67
N VAL A 61 3.60 5.50 -2.27
CA VAL A 61 3.59 4.18 -2.92
C VAL A 61 3.14 4.30 -4.38
N LYS A 62 2.05 5.02 -4.65
CA LYS A 62 1.54 5.26 -6.00
C LYS A 62 2.57 5.99 -6.86
N LYS A 63 3.21 7.03 -6.33
CA LYS A 63 4.27 7.77 -7.05
C LYS A 63 5.43 6.84 -7.43
N ARG A 64 5.93 6.02 -6.51
CA ARG A 64 7.01 5.06 -6.82
C ARG A 64 6.57 4.02 -7.86
N HIS A 65 5.33 3.55 -7.81
CA HIS A 65 4.82 2.60 -8.79
C HIS A 65 4.65 3.22 -10.18
N CYS A 66 4.20 4.48 -10.26
CA CYS A 66 4.10 5.23 -11.52
C CYS A 66 5.48 5.57 -12.09
N ASP A 67 6.47 5.86 -11.24
CA ASP A 67 7.85 6.17 -11.62
C ASP A 67 8.52 5.01 -12.38
N VAL A 68 8.30 3.77 -11.93
CA VAL A 68 8.75 2.55 -12.62
C VAL A 68 8.11 2.40 -14.01
N THR A 69 6.89 2.90 -14.21
CA THR A 69 6.17 2.82 -15.49
C THR A 69 6.64 3.89 -16.49
N VAL A 70 7.11 5.06 -16.01
CA VAL A 70 7.68 6.09 -16.90
C VAL A 70 9.14 5.83 -17.27
N HIS A 71 9.91 5.15 -16.40
CA HIS A 71 11.30 4.79 -16.72
C HIS A 71 11.42 3.76 -17.85
N LEU A 72 10.36 2.97 -18.12
CA LEU A 72 10.32 2.01 -19.23
C LEU A 72 9.98 2.63 -20.61
N ARG A 73 9.75 3.94 -20.70
CA ARG A 73 9.46 4.65 -21.97
C ARG A 73 10.62 5.49 -22.51
N LEU A 74 11.85 5.24 -22.07
CA LEU A 74 13.05 5.89 -22.61
C LEU A 74 14.11 4.83 -22.94
N VAL A 75 13.77 3.86 -23.79
CA VAL A 75 14.80 3.24 -24.63
C VAL A 75 15.10 4.27 -25.72
N PRO A 76 16.34 4.77 -25.86
CA PRO A 76 16.66 5.66 -26.96
C PRO A 76 16.49 4.85 -28.25
N ALA A 77 15.59 5.28 -29.13
CA ALA A 77 15.61 4.84 -30.51
C ALA A 77 16.96 5.27 -31.08
N ILE A 78 17.89 4.33 -31.18
CA ILE A 78 19.20 4.55 -31.79
C ILE A 78 18.93 4.74 -33.28
N SER A 79 18.78 5.99 -33.69
CA SER A 79 18.76 6.39 -35.10
C SER A 79 20.18 6.18 -35.63
N HIS A 80 20.46 4.98 -36.12
CA HIS A 80 21.66 4.74 -36.91
C HIS A 80 21.49 5.45 -38.26
N SER A 81 22.08 6.64 -38.37
CA SER A 81 22.57 7.15 -39.65
C SER A 81 23.46 6.09 -40.28
N VAL A 82 22.95 5.38 -41.29
CA VAL A 82 23.81 4.68 -42.25
C VAL A 82 24.01 5.63 -43.42
N HIS A 83 25.20 6.25 -43.43
CA HIS A 83 25.77 6.85 -44.63
C HIS A 83 26.14 5.73 -45.62
N LYS A 84 25.86 5.98 -46.91
CA LYS A 84 26.15 5.18 -48.12
C LYS A 84 27.55 4.53 -48.15
N PRO A 85 27.72 3.48 -48.99
CA PRO A 85 28.57 3.69 -50.16
C PRO A 85 28.05 3.05 -51.47
N ASN A 86 28.48 3.67 -52.59
CA ASN A 86 28.18 3.46 -54.02
C ASN A 86 26.76 3.86 -54.47
#